data_AF-A0A2H0Z160-F1
#
_entry.id   AF-A0A2H0Z160-F1
#
_cell.length_a   1.000
_cell.length_b   1.000
_cell.length_c   1.000
_cell.angle_alpha   90.00
_cell.angle_beta   90.00
_cell.angle_gamma   90.00
#
_symmetry.space_group_name_H-M   'P 1'
#
loop_
_entity.id
_entity.type
_entity.pdbx_description
1 polymer ?
#
loop_
_entity_poly.entity_id
_entity_poly.type
_entity_poly.pdbx_seq_one_letter_code
_entity_poly.pdbx_strand_id
1 'polypeptide(L)'
;MKHVNIFTAIVLGAFLTFTGFQCSSTEITSAKLYIQQKNWDKAIDALKKEVTKNPKSDEGFYLLGTVYAEKEDMDGMIENYNKSLGVSKKYEKEIKGARKYHWANFHNRGVAFFNRAAQQTDPDSALVLNNKSVYAFGLAIKLEPDTIDTYKNMAFVYMNMQKYDEAIP
;
A
#
# COMPACT_ATOMS: atom_id res chain seq x y z
N MET A 1 -58.00 21.29 -25.44
CA MET A 1 -57.08 21.87 -24.42
C MET A 1 -56.47 20.72 -23.63
N LYS A 2 -55.25 20.27 -24.00
CA LYS A 2 -54.48 19.30 -23.21
C LYS A 2 -53.26 20.04 -22.66
N HIS A 3 -53.37 20.53 -21.44
CA HIS A 3 -52.24 21.06 -20.69
C HIS A 3 -51.35 19.88 -20.30
N VAL A 4 -50.41 19.53 -21.16
CA VAL A 4 -49.30 18.67 -20.77
C VAL A 4 -48.45 19.50 -19.81
N ASN A 5 -48.44 19.10 -18.55
CA ASN A 5 -47.70 19.77 -17.48
C ASN A 5 -46.21 19.80 -17.84
N ILE A 6 -45.74 20.97 -18.28
CA ILE A 6 -44.32 21.25 -18.57
C ILE A 6 -43.44 20.90 -17.36
N PHE A 7 -43.98 20.97 -16.14
CA PHE A 7 -43.30 20.56 -14.90
C PHE A 7 -42.91 19.08 -14.85
N THR A 8 -43.73 18.16 -15.39
CA THR A 8 -43.40 16.72 -15.38
C THR A 8 -42.26 16.36 -16.34
N ALA A 9 -42.05 17.14 -17.41
CA ALA A 9 -40.95 16.92 -18.36
C ALA A 9 -39.59 17.37 -17.81
N ILE A 10 -39.57 18.42 -16.97
CA ILE A 10 -38.32 18.96 -16.40
C ILE A 10 -37.73 18.02 -15.33
N VAL A 11 -38.58 17.35 -14.55
CA VAL A 11 -38.13 16.40 -13.52
C VAL A 11 -37.48 15.14 -14.13
N LEU A 12 -37.95 14.70 -15.31
CA LEU A 12 -37.32 13.60 -16.06
C LEU A 12 -36.01 14.02 -16.76
N GLY A 13 -35.92 15.26 -17.24
CA GLY A 13 -34.70 15.80 -17.86
C GLY A 13 -33.54 15.99 -16.86
N ALA A 14 -33.85 16.30 -15.60
CA ALA A 14 -32.84 16.46 -14.55
C ALA A 14 -32.22 15.13 -14.09
N PHE A 15 -32.95 14.00 -14.18
CA PHE A 15 -32.48 12.68 -13.78
C PHE A 15 -31.43 12.08 -14.75
N LEU A 16 -31.44 12.51 -16.02
CA LEU A 16 -30.53 12.01 -17.05
C LEU A 16 -29.12 12.63 -17.02
N THR A 17 -28.87 13.60 -16.15
CA THR A 17 -27.51 14.14 -15.94
C THR A 17 -26.71 13.39 -14.88
N PHE A 18 -27.33 12.43 -14.20
CA PHE A 18 -26.70 11.62 -13.15
C PHE A 18 -26.33 10.19 -13.58
N THR A 19 -26.59 9.81 -14.83
CA THR A 19 -25.99 8.59 -15.39
C THR A 19 -24.55 8.92 -15.74
N GLY A 20 -23.70 8.91 -14.70
CA GLY A 20 -22.26 9.02 -14.81
C GLY A 20 -21.76 7.95 -15.77
N PHE A 21 -21.51 8.37 -17.00
CA PHE A 21 -20.61 7.65 -17.89
C PHE A 21 -19.29 7.53 -17.12
N GLN A 22 -18.97 6.31 -16.68
CA GLN A 22 -17.64 5.95 -16.19
C GLN A 22 -16.66 6.03 -17.36
N CYS A 23 -16.36 7.22 -17.85
CA CYS A 23 -15.13 7.44 -18.57
C CYS A 23 -14.00 7.28 -17.55
N SER A 24 -13.04 6.40 -17.83
CA SER A 24 -11.80 6.32 -17.07
C SER A 24 -11.21 7.71 -16.92
N SER A 25 -10.90 8.12 -15.69
CA SER A 25 -10.28 9.41 -15.42
C SER A 25 -9.05 9.62 -16.32
N THR A 26 -8.89 10.83 -16.84
CA THR A 26 -7.74 11.17 -17.70
C THR A 26 -6.44 11.04 -16.91
N GLU A 27 -6.49 11.36 -15.61
CA GLU A 27 -5.41 11.17 -14.66
C GLU A 27 -5.08 9.69 -14.44
N ILE A 28 -6.08 8.81 -14.29
CA ILE A 28 -5.87 7.36 -14.19
C ILE A 28 -5.23 6.81 -15.47
N THR A 29 -5.69 7.25 -16.63
CA THR A 29 -5.16 6.79 -17.92
C THR A 29 -3.70 7.20 -18.09
N SER A 30 -3.38 8.46 -17.76
CA SER A 30 -2.00 8.98 -17.78
C SER A 30 -1.12 8.26 -16.78
N ALA A 31 -1.62 8.01 -15.57
CA ALA A 31 -0.92 7.27 -14.53
C ALA A 31 -0.56 5.86 -14.97
N LYS A 32 -1.51 5.11 -15.56
CA LYS A 32 -1.26 3.75 -16.08
C LYS A 32 -0.19 3.75 -17.16
N LEU A 33 -0.18 4.75 -18.05
CA LEU A 33 0.88 4.90 -19.05
C LEU A 33 2.24 5.15 -18.40
N TYR A 34 2.32 6.05 -17.42
CA TYR A 34 3.55 6.30 -16.68
C TYR A 34 4.02 5.07 -15.89
N ILE A 35 3.11 4.29 -15.32
CA ILE A 35 3.42 3.01 -14.65
C ILE A 35 4.04 2.02 -15.63
N GLN A 36 3.46 1.86 -16.83
CA GLN A 36 4.01 0.99 -17.87
C GLN A 36 5.41 1.42 -18.30
N GLN A 37 5.68 2.73 -18.32
CA GLN A 37 6.98 3.31 -18.60
C GLN A 37 7.94 3.32 -17.39
N LYS A 38 7.50 2.81 -16.23
CA LYS A 38 8.21 2.89 -14.94
C LYS A 38 8.58 4.32 -14.53
N ASN A 39 7.84 5.31 -15.02
CA ASN A 39 8.00 6.71 -14.64
C ASN A 39 7.20 6.99 -13.36
N TRP A 40 7.72 6.51 -12.24
CA TRP A 40 7.01 6.51 -10.95
C TRP A 40 6.63 7.90 -10.47
N ASP A 41 7.49 8.90 -10.65
CA ASP A 41 7.23 10.26 -10.17
C ASP A 41 6.06 10.89 -10.94
N LYS A 42 6.03 10.76 -12.28
CA LYS A 42 4.89 11.24 -13.07
C LYS A 42 3.62 10.44 -12.79
N ALA A 43 3.73 9.14 -12.53
CA ALA A 43 2.59 8.33 -12.12
C ALA A 43 2.01 8.84 -10.79
N ILE A 44 2.86 9.09 -9.79
CA ILE A 44 2.44 9.65 -8.49
C ILE A 44 1.78 11.01 -8.68
N ASP A 45 2.33 11.90 -9.50
CA ASP A 45 1.75 13.22 -9.74
C ASP A 45 0.36 13.13 -10.37
N ALA A 46 0.19 12.27 -11.38
CA ALA A 46 -1.11 12.03 -12.01
C ALA A 46 -2.11 11.42 -11.00
N LEU A 47 -1.68 10.43 -10.23
CA LEU A 47 -2.53 9.75 -9.25
C LEU A 47 -2.91 10.65 -8.07
N LYS A 48 -1.99 11.51 -7.58
CA LYS A 48 -2.30 12.52 -6.55
C LYS A 48 -3.37 13.50 -7.04
N LYS A 49 -3.30 13.92 -8.31
CA LYS A 49 -4.35 14.74 -8.93
C LYS A 49 -5.68 14.01 -8.99
N GLU A 50 -5.68 12.72 -9.36
CA GLU A 50 -6.90 11.90 -9.36
C GLU A 50 -7.55 11.86 -7.98
N VAL A 51 -6.82 11.44 -6.94
CA VAL A 51 -7.42 11.26 -5.61
C VAL A 51 -7.78 12.58 -4.93
N THR A 52 -7.20 13.70 -5.38
CA THR A 52 -7.62 15.05 -4.96
C THR A 52 -8.94 15.46 -5.61
N LYS A 53 -9.12 15.19 -6.92
CA LYS A 53 -10.34 15.51 -7.66
C LYS A 53 -11.48 14.55 -7.35
N ASN A 54 -11.14 13.29 -7.14
CA ASN A 54 -12.06 12.20 -6.86
C ASN A 54 -11.60 11.43 -5.61
N PRO A 55 -11.96 11.92 -4.40
CA PRO A 55 -11.63 11.24 -3.14
C PRO A 55 -12.31 9.87 -2.96
N LYS A 56 -13.20 9.46 -3.87
CA LYS A 56 -13.84 8.13 -3.91
C LYS A 56 -13.26 7.23 -5.01
N SER A 57 -12.07 7.55 -5.51
CA SER A 57 -11.35 6.73 -6.49
C SER A 57 -10.62 5.58 -5.80
N ASP A 58 -11.29 4.43 -5.65
CA ASP A 58 -10.65 3.21 -5.13
C ASP A 58 -9.47 2.76 -6.01
N GLU A 59 -9.61 2.87 -7.33
CA GLU A 59 -8.56 2.61 -8.31
C GLU A 59 -7.40 3.60 -8.19
N GLY A 60 -7.68 4.89 -8.00
CA GLY A 60 -6.64 5.90 -7.80
C GLY A 60 -5.76 5.58 -6.60
N PHE A 61 -6.37 5.33 -5.45
CA PHE A 61 -5.64 4.95 -4.24
C PHE A 61 -4.92 3.60 -4.39
N TYR A 62 -5.54 2.60 -5.02
CA TYR A 62 -4.88 1.33 -5.31
C TYR A 62 -3.62 1.52 -6.16
N LEU A 63 -3.71 2.29 -7.25
CA LEU A 63 -2.57 2.55 -8.11
C LEU A 63 -1.49 3.38 -7.39
N LEU A 64 -1.85 4.36 -6.54
CA LEU A 64 -0.85 5.06 -5.71
C LEU A 64 -0.09 4.08 -4.82
N GLY A 65 -0.81 3.18 -4.14
CA GLY A 65 -0.19 2.20 -3.25
C GLY A 65 0.77 1.28 -3.99
N THR A 66 0.39 0.85 -5.21
CA THR A 66 1.25 0.05 -6.08
C THR A 66 2.50 0.81 -6.52
N VAL A 67 2.38 2.08 -6.88
CA VAL A 67 3.56 2.89 -7.28
C VAL A 67 4.48 3.18 -6.09
N TYR A 68 3.94 3.39 -4.89
CA TYR A 68 4.77 3.51 -3.68
C TYR A 68 5.48 2.20 -3.36
N ALA A 69 4.83 1.04 -3.56
CA ALA A 69 5.46 -0.26 -3.41
C ALA A 69 6.67 -0.45 -4.36
N GLU A 70 6.55 -0.03 -5.62
CA GLU A 70 7.65 -0.04 -6.61
C GLU A 70 8.82 0.90 -6.23
N LYS A 71 8.56 1.93 -5.42
CA LYS A 71 9.60 2.82 -4.85
C LYS A 71 10.16 2.31 -3.52
N GLU A 72 9.79 1.11 -3.09
CA GLU A 72 10.06 0.55 -1.76
C GLU A 72 9.53 1.41 -0.59
N ASP A 73 8.60 2.34 -0.85
CA ASP A 73 7.92 3.14 0.18
C ASP A 73 6.73 2.35 0.74
N MET A 74 7.01 1.52 1.75
CA MET A 74 6.01 0.65 2.36
C MET A 74 4.94 1.40 3.15
N ASP A 75 5.29 2.52 3.77
CA ASP A 75 4.32 3.33 4.51
C ASP A 75 3.32 3.98 3.53
N GLY A 76 3.82 4.56 2.43
CA GLY A 76 2.98 5.09 1.35
C GLY A 76 2.13 4.01 0.66
N MET A 77 2.67 2.82 0.46
CA MET A 77 1.92 1.65 -0.04
C MET A 77 0.75 1.31 0.89
N ILE A 78 1.02 1.09 2.19
CA ILE A 78 0.02 0.67 3.17
C ILE A 78 -1.07 1.73 3.32
N GLU A 79 -0.70 3.00 3.43
CA GLU A 79 -1.64 4.12 3.56
C GLU A 79 -2.63 4.15 2.40
N ASN A 80 -2.12 4.12 1.15
CA ASN A 80 -2.98 4.25 -0.03
C ASN A 80 -3.78 2.98 -0.29
N TYR A 81 -3.25 1.79 0.00
CA TYR A 81 -4.04 0.56 0.00
C TYR A 81 -5.17 0.59 1.03
N ASN A 82 -4.92 1.09 2.25
CA ASN A 82 -5.97 1.25 3.26
C ASN A 82 -7.06 2.23 2.79
N LYS A 83 -6.67 3.35 2.15
CA LYS A 83 -7.64 4.29 1.57
C LYS A 83 -8.47 3.64 0.46
N SER A 84 -7.86 2.85 -0.43
CA SER A 84 -8.58 2.09 -1.46
C SER A 84 -9.61 1.13 -0.86
N LEU A 85 -9.20 0.33 0.12
CA LEU A 85 -10.08 -0.60 0.85
C LEU A 85 -11.20 0.11 1.62
N GLY A 86 -10.94 1.33 2.10
CA GLY A 86 -11.93 2.18 2.76
C GLY A 86 -13.00 2.73 1.81
N VAL A 87 -12.71 2.81 0.51
CA VAL A 87 -13.67 3.22 -0.52
C VAL A 87 -14.48 2.03 -1.03
N SER A 88 -13.82 0.92 -1.38
CA SER A 88 -14.49 -0.28 -1.89
C SER A 88 -13.61 -1.54 -1.73
N LYS A 89 -14.24 -2.72 -1.84
CA LYS A 89 -13.55 -4.03 -1.81
C LYS A 89 -13.02 -4.49 -3.17
N LYS A 90 -13.15 -3.68 -4.21
CA LYS A 90 -12.82 -4.07 -5.59
C LYS A 90 -11.39 -4.60 -5.77
N TYR A 91 -10.43 -4.03 -5.05
CA TYR A 91 -9.01 -4.39 -5.11
C TYR A 91 -8.53 -5.19 -3.89
N GLU A 92 -9.45 -5.75 -3.09
CA GLU A 92 -9.11 -6.41 -1.82
C GLU A 92 -8.16 -7.60 -2.01
N LYS A 93 -8.40 -8.41 -3.06
CA LYS A 93 -7.59 -9.58 -3.35
C LYS A 93 -6.17 -9.18 -3.78
N GLU A 94 -6.06 -8.18 -4.65
CA GLU A 94 -4.80 -7.65 -5.17
C GLU A 94 -3.98 -7.03 -4.04
N ILE A 95 -4.62 -6.21 -3.19
CA ILE A 95 -3.97 -5.56 -2.05
C ILE A 95 -3.45 -6.60 -1.05
N LYS A 96 -4.26 -7.62 -0.71
CA LYS A 96 -3.82 -8.72 0.16
C LYS A 96 -2.65 -9.50 -0.47
N GLY A 97 -2.71 -9.76 -1.77
CA GLY A 97 -1.62 -10.40 -2.51
C GLY A 97 -0.32 -9.61 -2.45
N ALA A 98 -0.39 -8.29 -2.69
CA ALA A 98 0.76 -7.40 -2.63
C ALA A 98 1.35 -7.31 -1.21
N ARG A 99 0.52 -7.13 -0.18
CA ARG A 99 0.98 -7.12 1.23
C ARG A 99 1.69 -8.41 1.60
N LYS A 100 1.10 -9.56 1.29
CA LYS A 100 1.73 -10.87 1.54
C LYS A 100 3.05 -11.05 0.78
N TYR A 101 3.12 -10.60 -0.48
CA TYR A 101 4.36 -10.64 -1.26
C TYR A 101 5.47 -9.82 -0.61
N HIS A 102 5.18 -8.56 -0.26
CA HIS A 102 6.17 -7.69 0.39
C HIS A 102 6.51 -8.18 1.80
N TRP A 103 5.53 -8.67 2.56
CA TRP A 103 5.77 -9.32 3.86
C TRP A 103 6.78 -10.45 3.72
N ALA A 104 6.57 -11.38 2.79
CA ALA A 104 7.49 -12.50 2.58
C ALA A 104 8.90 -12.01 2.21
N ASN A 105 8.98 -10.96 1.38
CA ASN A 105 10.26 -10.34 1.01
C ASN A 105 10.98 -9.77 2.24
N PHE A 106 10.32 -8.94 3.03
CA PHE A 106 10.92 -8.31 4.21
C PHE A 106 11.19 -9.29 5.35
N HIS A 107 10.30 -10.26 5.57
CA HIS A 107 10.52 -11.34 6.53
C HIS A 107 11.80 -12.12 6.19
N ASN A 108 11.96 -12.52 4.92
CA ASN A 108 13.16 -13.23 4.48
C ASN A 108 14.42 -12.36 4.53
N ARG A 109 14.33 -11.06 4.21
CA ARG A 109 15.44 -10.11 4.41
C ARG A 109 15.83 -10.05 5.90
N GLY A 110 14.86 -10.00 6.80
CA GLY A 110 15.07 -10.01 8.25
C GLY A 110 15.84 -11.25 8.71
N VAL A 111 15.38 -12.44 8.32
CA VAL A 111 16.06 -13.71 8.61
C VAL A 111 17.49 -13.73 8.04
N ALA A 112 17.67 -13.27 6.79
CA ALA A 112 18.98 -13.23 6.16
C ALA A 112 19.97 -12.32 6.90
N PHE A 113 19.52 -11.14 7.35
CA PHE A 113 20.36 -10.24 8.14
C PHE A 113 20.72 -10.85 9.50
N PHE A 114 19.77 -11.49 10.17
CA PHE A 114 20.02 -12.14 11.45
C PHE A 114 21.03 -13.29 11.33
N ASN A 115 20.87 -14.15 10.33
CA ASN A 115 21.81 -15.26 10.06
C ASN A 115 23.21 -14.76 9.73
N ARG A 116 23.34 -13.60 9.06
CA ARG A 116 24.63 -12.97 8.80
C ARG A 116 25.24 -12.34 10.05
N ALA A 117 24.42 -11.77 10.94
CA ALA A 117 24.87 -11.22 12.21
C ALA A 117 25.53 -12.29 13.08
N ALA A 118 24.93 -13.49 13.14
CA ALA A 118 25.46 -14.64 13.89
C ALA A 118 26.81 -15.17 13.38
N GLN A 119 27.22 -14.77 12.17
CA GLN A 119 28.51 -15.15 11.57
C GLN A 119 29.61 -14.09 11.78
N GLN A 120 29.27 -12.93 12.36
CA GLN A 120 30.25 -11.87 12.59
C GLN A 120 31.01 -12.11 13.89
N THR A 121 32.33 -11.93 13.84
CA THR A 121 33.19 -11.90 15.03
C THR A 121 33.32 -10.49 15.60
N ASP A 122 33.13 -9.47 14.77
CA ASP A 122 33.11 -8.06 15.16
C ASP A 122 31.73 -7.66 15.73
N PRO A 123 31.64 -7.22 16.99
CA PRO A 123 30.38 -6.85 17.62
C PRO A 123 29.63 -5.72 16.92
N ASP A 124 30.34 -4.73 16.38
CA ASP A 124 29.72 -3.58 15.71
C ASP A 124 29.06 -4.01 14.39
N SER A 125 29.75 -4.85 13.61
CA SER A 125 29.20 -5.45 12.40
C SER A 125 27.97 -6.32 12.69
N ALA A 126 28.01 -7.11 13.77
CA ALA A 126 26.86 -7.90 14.22
C ALA A 126 25.67 -6.99 14.59
N LEU A 127 25.91 -5.90 15.33
CA LEU A 127 24.89 -4.94 15.73
C LEU A 127 24.22 -4.26 14.53
N VAL A 128 25.00 -3.83 13.53
CA VAL A 128 24.45 -3.23 12.30
C VAL A 128 23.53 -4.21 11.57
N LEU A 129 23.92 -5.48 11.46
CA LEU A 129 23.10 -6.51 10.81
C LEU A 129 21.84 -6.84 11.62
N ASN A 130 21.94 -6.93 12.95
CA ASN A 130 20.78 -7.09 13.83
C ASN A 130 19.79 -5.93 13.67
N ASN A 131 20.26 -4.68 13.63
CA ASN A 131 19.39 -3.52 13.42
C ASN A 131 18.69 -3.57 12.04
N LYS A 132 19.38 -4.01 10.99
CA LYS A 132 18.76 -4.23 9.67
C LYS A 132 17.71 -5.35 9.71
N SER A 133 17.96 -6.39 10.50
CA SER A 133 17.01 -7.48 10.72
C SER A 133 15.74 -6.98 11.40
N VAL A 134 15.87 -6.23 12.50
CA VAL A 134 14.75 -5.59 13.22
C VAL A 134 13.96 -4.68 12.29
N TYR A 135 14.63 -3.82 11.52
CA TYR A 135 13.97 -2.93 10.57
C TYR A 135 13.13 -3.69 9.54
N ALA A 136 13.70 -4.75 8.95
CA ALA A 136 13.00 -5.58 7.97
C ALA A 136 11.79 -6.31 8.58
N PHE A 137 11.94 -6.86 9.80
CA PHE A 137 10.80 -7.46 10.50
C PHE A 137 9.72 -6.43 10.87
N GLY A 138 10.11 -5.22 11.25
CA GLY A 138 9.16 -4.12 11.50
C GLY A 138 8.31 -3.78 10.26
N LEU A 139 8.92 -3.72 9.07
CA LEU A 139 8.16 -3.55 7.82
C LEU A 139 7.24 -4.74 7.53
N ALA A 140 7.72 -5.97 7.74
CA ALA A 140 6.90 -7.16 7.57
C ALA A 140 5.68 -7.15 8.51
N ILE A 141 5.86 -6.79 9.78
CA ILE A 141 4.77 -6.66 10.76
C ILE A 141 3.74 -5.62 10.32
N LYS A 142 4.17 -4.46 9.81
CA LYS A 142 3.25 -3.44 9.28
C LYS A 142 2.39 -3.97 8.12
N LEU A 143 2.97 -4.82 7.26
CA LEU A 143 2.30 -5.38 6.09
C LEU A 143 1.30 -6.49 6.47
N GLU A 144 1.69 -7.37 7.38
CA GLU A 144 0.88 -8.50 7.86
C GLU A 144 1.02 -8.65 9.39
N PRO A 145 0.23 -7.88 10.18
CA PRO A 145 0.39 -7.78 11.63
C PRO A 145 -0.03 -9.04 12.40
N ASP A 146 -0.73 -9.97 11.76
CA ASP A 146 -1.20 -11.21 12.38
C ASP A 146 -0.19 -12.37 12.25
N THR A 147 1.04 -12.09 11.84
CA THR A 147 2.08 -13.11 11.59
C THR A 147 2.96 -13.36 12.82
N ILE A 148 2.52 -14.29 13.68
CA ILE A 148 3.23 -14.69 14.92
C ILE A 148 4.73 -14.98 14.68
N ASP A 149 5.07 -15.63 13.58
CA ASP A 149 6.45 -16.02 13.27
C ASP A 149 7.37 -14.80 13.07
N THR A 150 6.86 -13.69 12.54
CA THR A 150 7.64 -12.46 12.36
C THR A 150 8.00 -11.84 13.71
N TYR A 151 7.05 -11.79 14.65
CA TYR A 151 7.32 -11.29 16.01
C TYR A 151 8.29 -12.19 16.76
N LYS A 152 8.14 -13.52 16.67
CA LYS A 152 9.07 -14.48 17.28
C LYS A 152 10.49 -14.28 16.78
N ASN A 153 10.67 -14.14 15.46
CA ASN A 153 12.00 -13.90 14.89
C ASN A 153 12.57 -12.57 15.33
N MET A 154 11.78 -11.50 15.36
CA MET A 154 12.22 -10.20 15.86
C MET A 154 12.62 -10.25 17.34
N ALA A 155 11.86 -10.97 18.17
CA ALA A 155 12.20 -11.20 19.58
C ALA A 155 13.55 -11.93 19.72
N PHE A 156 13.84 -12.94 18.90
CA PHE A 156 15.15 -13.60 18.90
C PHE A 156 16.29 -12.65 18.54
N VAL A 157 16.06 -11.71 17.61
CA VAL A 157 17.06 -10.68 17.30
C VAL A 157 17.31 -9.79 18.51
N TYR A 158 16.27 -9.33 19.20
CA TYR A 158 16.43 -8.51 20.40
C TYR A 158 17.11 -9.26 21.55
N MET A 159 16.79 -10.54 21.75
CA MET A 159 17.48 -11.39 22.72
C MET A 159 18.98 -11.53 22.39
N ASN A 160 19.33 -11.68 21.11
CA ASN A 160 20.73 -11.71 20.66
C ASN A 160 21.45 -10.37 20.91
N MET A 161 20.72 -9.25 20.83
CA MET A 161 21.21 -7.91 21.17
C MET A 161 21.20 -7.61 22.67
N GLN A 162 20.77 -8.55 23.53
CA GLN A 162 20.55 -8.36 24.97
C GLN A 162 19.52 -7.26 25.31
N LYS A 163 18.63 -6.94 24.38
CA LYS A 163 17.54 -5.97 24.52
C LYS A 163 16.25 -6.67 24.95
N TYR A 164 16.25 -7.26 26.14
CA TYR A 164 15.14 -8.11 26.60
C TYR A 164 13.81 -7.37 26.73
N ASP A 165 13.84 -6.09 27.09
CA ASP A 165 12.63 -5.26 27.21
C ASP A 165 11.94 -5.04 25.85
N GLU A 166 12.70 -5.03 24.76
CA GLU A 166 12.19 -4.90 23.39
C GLU A 166 11.74 -6.26 22.81
N ALA A 167 12.11 -7.38 23.44
CA ALA A 167 11.82 -8.74 22.97
C ALA A 167 10.43 -9.26 23.36
N ILE A 168 9.70 -8.54 24.23
CA ILE A 168 8.35 -8.88 24.68
C ILE A 168 7.35 -8.17 23.75
N PRO A 169 6.58 -8.91 22.93
CA PRO A 169 5.55 -8.33 22.07
C PRO A 169 4.36 -7.76 22.85
#